data_AF-A0AAP3AKA1-F1
#
_entry.id   AF-A0AAP3AKA1-F1
#
_cell.length_a   1.000
_cell.length_b   1.000
_cell.length_c   1.000
_cell.angle_alpha   90.00
_cell.angle_beta   90.00
_cell.angle_gamma   90.00
#
_symmetry.space_group_name_H-M   'P 1'
#
loop_
_entity.id
_entity.type
_entity.pdbx_description
1 polymer ?
#
loop_
_entity_poly.entity_id
_entity_poly.type
_entity_poly.pdbx_seq_one_letter_code
_entity_poly.pdbx_strand_id
1 'polypeptide(L)' 'MVSSKKITEMFKALSPKRKEKVTHAIYEKFGVGTQSSRNAWFYSGKIPDDKIEGCHKIVSEELKEQLKEIQSLIDVI' A
#
# COMPACT_ATOMS: atom_id res chain seq x y z
N MET A 1 -10.48 -4.91 13.68
CA MET A 1 -9.17 -4.25 13.45
C MET A 1 -8.54 -4.84 12.20
N VAL A 2 -7.96 -4.03 11.34
CA VAL A 2 -7.19 -4.52 10.18
C VAL A 2 -5.85 -5.03 10.68
N SER A 3 -5.46 -6.25 10.30
CA SER A 3 -4.17 -6.79 10.68
C SER A 3 -3.06 -6.28 9.75
N SER A 4 -1.86 -6.06 10.30
CA SER A 4 -0.66 -5.74 9.52
C SER A 4 -0.45 -6.74 8.36
N LYS A 5 -0.72 -8.02 8.60
CA LYS A 5 -0.64 -9.09 7.58
C LYS A 5 -1.53 -8.83 6.36
N LYS A 6 -2.79 -8.39 6.58
CA LYS A 6 -3.70 -8.07 5.48
C LYS A 6 -3.21 -6.89 4.65
N ILE A 7 -2.68 -5.85 5.31
CA ILE A 7 -2.11 -4.68 4.63
C ILE A 7 -0.89 -5.08 3.79
N THR A 8 -0.03 -5.95 4.33
CA THR A 8 1.11 -6.53 3.61
C THR A 8 0.67 -7.27 2.34
N GLU A 9 -0.36 -8.10 2.41
CA GLU A 9 -0.89 -8.84 1.26
C GLU A 9 -1.43 -7.88 0.18
N MET A 10 -2.19 -6.86 0.59
CA MET A 10 -2.69 -5.82 -0.31
C MET A 10 -1.53 -5.05 -0.97
N PHE A 11 -0.52 -4.66 -0.20
CA PHE A 11 0.66 -3.98 -0.74
C PHE A 11 1.41 -4.87 -1.75
N LYS A 12 1.56 -6.17 -1.47
CA LYS A 12 2.23 -7.12 -2.38
C LYS A 12 1.50 -7.27 -3.72
N ALA A 13 0.17 -7.15 -3.73
CA ALA A 13 -0.66 -7.22 -4.93
C ALA A 13 -0.57 -5.96 -5.83
N LEU A 14 -0.05 -4.85 -5.32
CA LEU A 14 0.17 -3.65 -6.12
C LEU A 14 1.28 -3.84 -7.16
N SER A 15 1.11 -3.20 -8.31
CA SER A 15 2.17 -3.04 -9.31
C SER A 15 3.38 -2.29 -8.73
N PRO A 16 4.60 -2.46 -9.30
CA PRO A 16 5.80 -1.78 -8.82
C PRO A 16 5.65 -0.25 -8.73
N LYS A 17 5.04 0.37 -9.76
CA LYS A 17 4.76 1.81 -9.80
C LYS A 17 3.86 2.27 -8.65
N ARG A 18 2.83 1.48 -8.31
CA ARG A 18 1.92 1.82 -7.19
C ARG A 18 2.55 1.54 -5.83
N LYS A 19 3.41 0.52 -5.71
CA LYS A 19 4.22 0.31 -4.51
C LYS A 19 5.11 1.51 -4.20
N GLU A 20 5.69 2.13 -5.22
CA GLU A 20 6.45 3.39 -5.09
C GLU A 20 5.57 4.53 -4.58
N LYS A 21 4.42 4.76 -5.22
CA LYS A 21 3.44 5.76 -4.77
C LYS A 21 3.04 5.57 -3.31
N VAL A 22 2.67 4.35 -2.91
CA VAL A 22 2.34 4.05 -1.51
C VAL A 22 3.50 4.39 -0.59
N THR A 23 4.72 3.94 -0.90
CA THR A 23 5.87 4.22 -0.02
C THR A 23 6.18 5.71 0.10
N HIS A 24 5.93 6.48 -0.97
CA HIS A 24 6.06 7.94 -0.96
C HIS A 24 4.97 8.60 -0.11
N ALA A 25 3.70 8.22 -0.30
CA ALA A 25 2.59 8.73 0.52
C ALA A 25 2.76 8.41 2.02
N ILE A 26 3.36 7.24 2.33
CA ILE A 26 3.73 6.86 3.70
C ILE A 26 4.85 7.75 4.25
N TYR A 27 5.85 8.08 3.42
CA TYR A 27 6.90 9.03 3.78
C TYR A 27 6.33 10.42 4.07
N GLU A 28 5.47 10.94 3.19
CA GLU A 28 4.85 12.26 3.40
C GLU A 28 3.97 12.29 4.65
N LYS A 29 3.21 11.23 4.91
CA LYS A 29 2.28 11.18 6.04
C LYS A 29 2.95 10.94 7.40
N PHE A 30 4.00 10.12 7.43
CA PHE A 30 4.57 9.62 8.68
C PHE A 30 6.05 9.94 8.86
N GLY A 31 6.69 10.59 7.89
CA GLY A 31 8.13 10.92 7.91
C GLY A 31 9.06 9.70 7.83
N VAL A 32 8.55 8.52 7.45
CA VAL A 32 9.32 7.28 7.43
C VAL A 32 9.92 7.04 6.05
N GLY A 33 11.23 6.79 6.00
CA GLY A 33 11.94 6.53 4.75
C GLY A 33 11.27 5.44 3.92
N THR A 34 11.20 5.66 2.60
CA THR A 34 10.49 4.78 1.65
C THR A 34 11.01 3.34 1.66
N GLN A 35 12.31 3.14 1.86
CA GLN A 35 12.89 1.80 2.02
C GLN A 35 12.51 1.15 3.35
N SER A 36 12.46 1.92 4.43
CA SER A 36 12.06 1.43 5.76
C SER A 36 10.60 0.99 5.75
N SER A 37 9.70 1.81 5.19
CA SER A 37 8.29 1.43 5.06
C SER A 37 8.12 0.24 4.12
N ARG A 38 8.84 0.19 2.98
CA ARG A 38 8.81 -0.95 2.07
C ARG A 38 9.23 -2.25 2.76
N ASN A 39 10.45 -2.29 3.30
CA ASN A 39 11.09 -3.52 3.74
C ASN A 39 10.65 -3.93 5.15
N ALA A 40 10.66 -3.00 6.11
CA ALA A 40 10.34 -3.32 7.49
C ALA A 40 8.83 -3.43 7.69
N TRP A 41 8.04 -2.51 7.14
CA TRP A 41 6.61 -2.50 7.40
C TRP A 41 5.87 -3.46 6.48
N PHE A 42 5.95 -3.26 5.16
CA PHE A 42 5.14 -4.04 4.23
C PHE A 42 5.72 -5.44 3.98
N TYR A 43 7.01 -5.59 3.69
CA TYR A 43 7.56 -6.93 3.42
C TYR A 43 7.73 -7.78 4.67
N SER A 44 8.19 -7.19 5.78
CA SER A 44 8.40 -7.90 7.05
C SER A 44 7.17 -7.88 7.97
N GLY A 45 6.10 -7.18 7.60
CA GLY A 45 4.84 -7.14 8.37
C GLY A 45 4.93 -6.37 9.69
N LYS A 46 5.94 -5.52 9.88
CA LYS A 46 6.18 -4.78 11.13
C LYS A 46 5.64 -3.34 11.06
N ILE A 47 4.38 -3.18 10.65
CA ILE A 47 3.69 -1.89 10.70
C ILE A 47 3.41 -1.55 12.18
N PRO A 48 3.84 -0.39 12.69
CA PRO A 48 3.48 0.07 14.04
C PRO A 48 1.96 0.20 14.22
N ASP A 49 1.44 -0.20 15.39
CA ASP A 49 -0.01 -0.26 15.65
C ASP A 49 -0.71 1.11 15.46
N ASP A 50 -0.06 2.19 15.87
CA ASP A 50 -0.51 3.57 15.71
C ASP A 50 -0.59 4.03 14.24
N LYS A 51 0.01 3.26 13.31
CA LYS A 51 0.07 3.59 11.88
C LYS A 51 -0.73 2.61 11.02
N ILE A 52 -1.25 1.52 11.59
CA ILE A 52 -2.00 0.48 10.87
C ILE A 52 -3.16 1.08 10.06
N GLU A 53 -3.99 1.92 10.68
CA GLU A 53 -5.15 2.49 9.99
C GLU A 53 -4.78 3.39 8.83
N GLY A 54 -3.76 4.24 9.02
CA GLY A 54 -3.30 5.14 7.97
C GLY A 54 -2.61 4.39 6.82
N CYS A 55 -1.82 3.36 7.13
CA CYS A 55 -1.26 2.45 6.12
C CYS A 55 -2.36 1.72 5.35
N HIS A 56 -3.37 1.19 6.03
CA HIS A 56 -4.49 0.52 5.40
C HIS A 56 -5.24 1.45 4.43
N LYS A 57 -5.50 2.70 4.84
CA LYS A 57 -6.17 3.69 3.98
C LYS A 57 -5.39 3.92 2.69
N ILE A 58 -4.10 4.23 2.79
CA ILE A 58 -3.24 4.53 1.64
C ILE A 58 -3.17 3.33 0.68
N VAL A 59 -2.90 2.13 1.20
CA VAL A 59 -2.79 0.92 0.37
C VAL A 59 -4.14 0.59 -0.30
N SER A 60 -5.25 0.78 0.40
CA SER A 60 -6.59 0.51 -0.14
C SER A 60 -6.96 1.46 -1.28
N GLU A 61 -6.64 2.74 -1.16
CA GLU A 61 -6.90 3.74 -2.19
C GLU A 61 -6.14 3.42 -3.48
N GLU A 62 -4.85 3.13 -3.36
CA GLU A 62 -4.01 2.73 -4.50
C GLU A 62 -4.46 1.41 -5.14
N LEU A 63 -4.93 0.45 -4.35
CA LEU A 63 -5.45 -0.82 -4.86
C LEU A 63 -6.76 -0.62 -5.64
N LYS A 64 -7.65 0.26 -5.14
CA LYS A 64 -8.89 0.61 -5.85
C LYS A 64 -8.62 1.28 -7.18
N GLU A 65 -7.66 2.19 -7.23
CA GLU A 65 -7.25 2.81 -8.49
C GLU A 65 -6.68 1.79 -9.47
N GLN A 66 -5.85 0.84 -9.00
CA GLN A 66 -5.34 -0.23 -9.86
C GLN A 66 -6.47 -1.08 -10.44
N LEU A 67 -7.45 -1.46 -9.61
CA LEU A 67 -8.60 -2.23 -10.05
C LEU A 67 -9.44 -1.44 -11.07
N LYS A 68 -9.59 -0.13 -10.88
CA LYS A 68 -10.29 0.74 -11.84
C LYS A 68 -9.57 0.80 -13.19
N GLU A 69 -8.23 0.91 -13.18
CA GLU A 69 -7.43 0.85 -14.42
C GLU A 69 -7.58 -0.50 -15.13
N ILE A 70 -7.53 -1.61 -14.37
CA ILE A 70 -7.73 -2.95 -14.93
C ILE A 70 -9.14 -3.09 -15.53
N GLN A 71 -10.17 -2.66 -14.80
CA GLN A 71 -11.55 -2.72 -15.30
C GLN A 71 -11.72 -1.90 -16.58
N SER A 72 -11.16 -0.69 -16.62
CA SER A 72 -11.18 0.14 -17.83
C SER A 72 -10.50 -0.51 -19.03
N LEU A 73 -9.50 -1.37 -18.82
CA LEU A 73 -8.86 -2.12 -19.90
C LEU A 73 -9.71 -3.31 -20.37
N ILE A 74 -10.43 -3.95 -19.44
CA ILE A 74 -11.36 -5.04 -19.75
C ILE A 74 -12.56 -4.51 -20.54
N ASP A 75 -13.16 -3.38 -20.13
CA ASP A 75 -14.36 -2.81 -20.76
C ASP A 75 -14.13 -2.35 -22.22
N VAL A 76 -12.87 -2.23 -22.65
CA VAL A 76 -12.48 -1.87 -24.02
C VAL A 76 -12.45 -3.09 -24.95
N ILE A 77 -12.40 -4.31 -24.41
CA ILE A 77 -12.36 -5.59 -25.16
C ILE A 77 -13.76 -6.15 -25.32
#